data_AF-A0A1V4YSJ9-F1
#
_entry.id   AF-A0A1V4YSJ9-F1
#
_cell.length_a   1.000
_cell.length_b   1.000
_cell.length_c   1.000
_cell.angle_alpha   90.00
_cell.angle_beta   90.00
_cell.angle_gamma   90.00
#
_symmetry.space_group_name_H-M   'P 1'
#
loop_
_entity.id
_entity.type
_entity.pdbx_description
1 polymer ?
#
loop_
_entity_poly.entity_id
_entity_poly.type
_entity_poly.pdbx_seq_one_letter_code
_entity_poly.pdbx_strand_id
1 'polypeptide(L)' 'MADDTEQKILEIALKLFCEKGYVGTTTRVIAAESGFTEMTIYRKFKTGDFYCD' A
#
# COMPACT_ATOMS: atom_id res chain seq x y z
N MET A 1 -15.99 8.22 3.20
CA MET A 1 -15.82 6.75 3.27
C MET A 1 -14.37 6.48 2.90
N ALA A 2 -13.63 5.74 3.72
CA ALA A 2 -12.26 5.35 3.36
C ALA A 2 -12.31 4.60 2.02
N ASP A 3 -11.36 4.85 1.13
CA ASP A 3 -11.32 4.17 -0.15
C ASP A 3 -11.03 2.68 0.08
N ASP A 4 -11.96 1.82 -0.35
CA ASP A 4 -11.89 0.35 -0.19
C ASP A 4 -10.55 -0.23 -0.70
N THR A 5 -9.96 0.40 -1.72
CA THR A 5 -8.65 0.02 -2.26
C THR A 5 -7.55 0.30 -1.24
N GLU A 6 -7.59 1.45 -0.59
CA GLU A 6 -6.63 1.87 0.43
C GLU A 6 -6.69 0.94 1.63
N GLN A 7 -7.91 0.68 2.11
CA GLN A 7 -8.12 -0.16 3.28
C GLN A 7 -7.58 -1.57 3.03
N LYS A 8 -7.88 -2.15 1.87
CA LYS A 8 -7.36 -3.47 1.50
C LYS A 8 -5.83 -3.50 1.43
N ILE A 9 -5.19 -2.46 0.89
CA ILE A 9 -3.74 -2.38 0.82
C ILE A 9 -3.14 -2.27 2.24
N LEU A 10 -3.74 -1.46 3.12
CA LEU A 10 -3.28 -1.29 4.51
C LEU A 10 -3.45 -2.56 5.34
N GLU A 11 -4.58 -3.27 5.22
CA GLU A 11 -4.82 -4.54 5.92
C GLU A 11 -3.79 -5.61 5.52
N ILE A 12 -3.51 -5.75 4.23
CA ILE A 12 -2.51 -6.68 3.72
C ILE A 12 -1.10 -6.28 4.14
N ALA A 13 -0.75 -4.98 4.07
CA ALA A 13 0.54 -4.49 4.51
C ALA A 13 0.77 -4.77 6.01
N LEU A 14 -0.23 -4.50 6.86
CA LEU A 14 -0.17 -4.77 8.29
C LEU A 14 0.07 -6.25 8.57
N LYS A 15 -0.69 -7.13 7.91
CA LYS A 15 -0.51 -8.59 8.03
C LYS A 15 0.90 -9.01 7.65
N LEU A 16 1.41 -8.54 6.51
CA LEU A 16 2.75 -8.87 6.04
C LEU A 16 3.84 -8.34 6.97
N PHE A 17 3.66 -7.15 7.55
CA PHE A 17 4.59 -6.63 8.54
C PHE A 17 4.66 -7.52 9.79
N CYS A 18 3.54 -8.06 10.25
CA CYS A 18 3.51 -9.00 11.37
C CYS A 18 4.16 -10.36 11.03
N GLU A 19 3.98 -10.86 9.81
CA GLU A 19 4.47 -12.18 9.40
C GLU A 19 5.94 -12.18 8.95
N LYS A 20 6.37 -11.15 8.22
CA LYS A 20 7.67 -11.09 7.54
C LYS A 20 8.59 -10.00 8.07
N GLY A 21 8.10 -9.17 8.98
CA GLY A 21 8.79 -7.96 9.42
C GLY A 21 8.85 -6.88 8.34
N TYR A 22 9.42 -5.73 8.69
CA TYR A 22 9.50 -4.57 7.79
C TYR A 22 10.36 -4.85 6.56
N VAL A 23 11.56 -5.42 6.73
CA VAL A 23 12.52 -5.67 5.64
C VAL A 23 11.99 -6.69 4.62
N GLY A 24 11.23 -7.70 5.07
CA GLY A 24 10.64 -8.72 4.20
C GLY A 24 9.38 -8.28 3.46
N THR A 25 8.82 -7.12 3.82
CA THR A 25 7.55 -6.62 3.30
C THR A 25 7.80 -5.49 2.31
N THR A 26 8.01 -5.84 1.04
CA THR A 26 8.19 -4.87 -0.03
C THR A 26 6.86 -4.48 -0.68
N THR A 27 6.81 -3.32 -1.33
CA THR A 27 5.64 -2.86 -2.11
C THR A 27 5.19 -3.89 -3.14
N ARG A 28 6.15 -4.62 -3.75
CA ARG A 28 5.87 -5.73 -4.67
C ARG A 28 5.13 -6.89 -4.01
N VAL A 29 5.50 -7.27 -2.80
CA VAL A 29 4.82 -8.34 -2.05
C VAL A 29 3.42 -7.88 -1.66
N ILE A 30 3.27 -6.64 -1.20
CA ILE A 30 1.95 -6.06 -0.89
C ILE A 30 1.05 -6.05 -2.14
N ALA A 31 1.59 -5.64 -3.31
CA ALA A 31 0.87 -5.64 -4.57
C ALA A 31 0.38 -7.05 -4.94
N ALA A 32 1.28 -8.04 -4.90
CA ALA A 32 0.95 -9.42 -5.19
C ALA A 32 -0.15 -9.99 -4.26
N GLU A 33 -0.06 -9.75 -2.95
CA GLU A 33 -0.99 -10.28 -1.95
C GLU A 33 -2.34 -9.54 -1.92
N SER A 34 -2.35 -8.25 -2.25
CA SER A 34 -3.59 -7.45 -2.33
C SER A 34 -4.34 -7.63 -3.66
N GLY A 35 -3.70 -8.23 -4.66
CA GLY A 35 -4.24 -8.38 -6.02
C GLY A 35 -4.18 -7.08 -6.84
N PHE A 36 -3.30 -6.15 -6.47
CA PHE A 36 -3.10 -4.89 -7.17
C PHE A 36 -1.73 -4.84 -7.85
N THR A 37 -1.54 -3.86 -8.72
CA THR A 37 -0.22 -3.58 -9.29
C THR A 37 0.54 -2.61 -8.40
N GLU A 38 1.87 -2.64 -8.46
CA GLU A 38 2.70 -1.63 -7.77
C GLU A 38 2.32 -0.21 -8.20
N MET A 39 1.98 0.01 -9.49
CA MET A 39 1.52 1.32 -9.96
C MET A 39 0.21 1.76 -9.30
N THR A 40 -0.72 0.85 -9.02
CA THR A 40 -1.96 1.17 -8.28
C THR A 40 -1.61 1.66 -6.88
N ILE A 41 -0.72 0.95 -6.18
CA ILE A 41 -0.25 1.34 -4.84
C ILE A 41 0.46 2.70 -4.91
N TYR A 42 1.40 2.88 -5.83
CA TYR A 42 2.12 4.14 -5.99
C TYR A 42 1.21 5.32 -6.28
N ARG A 43 0.20 5.15 -7.15
CA ARG A 43 -0.79 6.20 -7.42
C ARG A 43 -1.63 6.52 -6.19
N LYS A 44 -2.00 5.48 -5.43
CA LYS A 44 -2.88 5.60 -4.27
C LYS A 44 -2.22 6.30 -3.09
N PHE A 45 -0.93 6.02 -2.87
CA PHE A 45 -0.14 6.58 -1.76
C PHE A 45 0.86 7.66 -2.19
N LYS A 46 0.71 8.21 -3.41
CA LYS A 46 1.58 9.30 -3.87
C LYS A 46 1.37 10.50 -2.94
N THR A 47 2.38 10.83 -2.16
CA THR A 47 2.47 12.05 -1.36
C THR A 47 2.82 13.21 -2.29
N GLY A 48 1.85 13.60 -3.11
CA GLY A 48 1.87 14.86 -3.84
C GLY A 48 0.88 15.78 -3.17
N ASP A 49 1.22 16.27 -1.98
CA ASP A 49 0.46 17.36 -1.43
C ASP A 49 0.62 18.56 -2.35
N PHE A 50 -0.54 19.07 -2.75
CA PHE A 50 -0.71 20.33 -3.42
C PHE A 50 -0.29 21.44 -2.45
N TYR A 51 1.01 21.75 -2.35
CA TYR A 51 1.45 23.05 -1.86
C TYR A 51 1.63 23.98 -3.05
N CYS A 52 0.58 24.73 -3.34
CA CYS A 52 0.67 25.98 -4.08
C CYS A 52 -0.08 27.01 -3.21
N ASP A 53 0.65 27.66 -2.31
CA ASP A 53 0.29 29.01 -1.84
C ASP A 53 0.46 30.00 -3.00
#